data_AF-A0AAD2AA36-F1
#
_entry.id   AF-A0AAD2AA36-F1
#
_cell.length_a   1.000
_cell.length_b   1.000
_cell.length_c   1.000
_cell.angle_alpha   90.00
_cell.angle_beta   90.00
_cell.angle_gamma   90.00
#
_symmetry.space_group_name_H-M   'P 1'
#
loop_
_entity.id
_entity.type
_entity.pdbx_description
1 polymer ?
#
loop_
_entity_poly.entity_id
_entity_poly.type
_entity_poly.pdbx_seq_one_letter_code
_entity_poly.pdbx_strand_id
1 'polypeptide(L)'
;MDGFEGITGVIVIAATNRADILDSALLRPRRFDRQVMVDVSDIRGRTGILKVHAGNKKCDADVSLEVIAMRTHGFSGADLANLLNEAAILADGKSKSLVVYHEVGHAICGTLTPGHDPVQKVTLCHVFRRMGGRAAEEIIFGEPEVTTRAAGDLQQITGLAKQMVVTFGLSELGPWSLMDSSAQTDVIMRMMARNSMSEKLAEDIDAAVKRISDSAYEIVLSHIRNNREAMDKIVEVLLEKETMSGDEFRAILSEFVGIPTENHVSPTPSPVTV
;
A
#
# COMPACT_ATOMS: atom_id res chain seq x y z
N MET A 1 -27.97 -19.92 4.85
CA MET A 1 -27.99 -20.10 6.32
C MET A 1 -29.03 -21.12 6.77
N ASP A 2 -30.09 -21.36 5.98
CA ASP A 2 -31.18 -22.30 6.30
C ASP A 2 -30.77 -23.80 6.37
N GLY A 3 -29.50 -24.14 6.14
CA GLY A 3 -28.94 -25.49 6.28
C GLY A 3 -28.10 -25.70 7.56
N PHE A 4 -28.03 -24.71 8.45
CA PHE A 4 -27.32 -24.79 9.73
C PHE A 4 -28.17 -25.40 10.86
N GLU A 5 -29.17 -26.23 10.53
CA GLU A 5 -29.95 -26.96 11.53
C GLU A 5 -29.07 -28.09 12.12
N GLY A 6 -28.31 -27.76 13.17
CA GLY A 6 -27.51 -28.76 13.91
C GLY A 6 -26.24 -28.23 14.58
N ILE A 7 -25.76 -27.04 14.23
CA ILE A 7 -24.56 -26.44 14.85
C ILE A 7 -25.02 -25.40 15.87
N THR A 8 -25.22 -25.82 17.12
CA THR A 8 -25.57 -24.92 18.22
C THR A 8 -24.35 -24.07 18.60
N GLY A 9 -24.53 -22.75 18.73
CA GLY A 9 -23.50 -21.83 19.25
C GLY A 9 -22.68 -21.04 18.23
N VAL A 10 -23.03 -21.06 16.93
CA VAL A 10 -22.35 -20.23 15.91
C VAL A 10 -23.12 -18.93 15.70
N ILE A 11 -22.43 -17.79 15.80
CA ILE A 11 -22.94 -16.47 15.43
C ILE A 11 -22.19 -16.01 14.18
N VAL A 12 -22.93 -15.61 13.14
CA VAL A 12 -22.35 -15.05 11.91
C VAL A 12 -22.53 -13.54 11.93
N ILE A 13 -21.42 -12.81 11.87
CA ILE A 13 -21.39 -11.34 11.77
C ILE A 13 -20.81 -10.98 10.40
N ALA A 14 -21.49 -10.09 9.68
CA ALA A 14 -21.02 -9.53 8.42
C ALA A 14 -20.97 -8.00 8.52
N ALA A 15 -20.04 -7.37 7.80
CA ALA A 15 -19.90 -5.92 7.72
C ALA A 15 -19.96 -5.49 6.25
N THR A 16 -20.68 -4.40 5.96
CA THR A 16 -20.71 -3.76 4.64
C THR A 16 -20.77 -2.25 4.80
N ASN A 17 -20.06 -1.54 3.92
CA ASN A 17 -20.19 -0.08 3.78
C ASN A 17 -21.35 0.30 2.84
N ARG A 18 -21.94 -0.68 2.15
CA ARG A 18 -23.00 -0.50 1.15
C ARG A 18 -24.12 -1.51 1.40
N ALA A 19 -24.98 -1.21 2.36
CA ALA A 19 -26.15 -2.04 2.67
C ALA A 19 -27.26 -1.91 1.61
N ASP A 20 -27.25 -0.82 0.85
CA ASP A 20 -28.19 -0.48 -0.22
C ASP A 20 -28.14 -1.44 -1.41
N ILE A 21 -26.96 -1.99 -1.72
CA ILE A 21 -26.76 -2.92 -2.84
C ILE A 21 -26.88 -4.40 -2.43
N LEU A 22 -27.16 -4.69 -1.17
CA LEU A 22 -27.28 -6.07 -0.71
C LEU A 22 -28.55 -6.72 -1.25
N ASP A 23 -28.43 -7.98 -1.65
CA ASP A 23 -29.59 -8.78 -2.04
C ASP A 23 -30.55 -8.93 -0.85
N SER A 24 -31.80 -8.52 -1.05
CA SER A 24 -32.90 -8.66 -0.08
C SER A 24 -33.06 -10.09 0.45
N ALA A 25 -32.65 -11.11 -0.31
CA ALA A 25 -32.67 -12.51 0.12
C ALA A 25 -31.74 -12.77 1.31
N LEU A 26 -30.67 -12.00 1.49
CA LEU A 26 -29.76 -12.09 2.63
C LEU A 26 -30.37 -11.51 3.92
N LEU A 27 -31.29 -10.55 3.78
CA LEU A 27 -31.90 -9.82 4.90
C LEU A 27 -33.19 -10.48 5.42
N ARG A 28 -33.55 -11.65 4.88
CA ARG A 28 -34.75 -12.39 5.29
C ARG A 28 -34.57 -13.00 6.69
N PRO A 29 -35.69 -13.26 7.40
CA PRO A 29 -35.66 -13.98 8.68
C PRO A 29 -34.82 -15.25 8.62
N ARG A 30 -34.07 -15.56 9.71
CA ARG A 30 -33.12 -16.69 9.80
C ARG A 30 -31.84 -16.57 8.97
N ARG A 31 -31.56 -15.39 8.42
CA ARG A 31 -30.31 -15.03 7.74
C ARG A 31 -29.66 -13.83 8.44
N PHE A 32 -29.47 -12.70 7.76
CA PHE A 32 -29.04 -11.44 8.37
C PHE A 32 -30.25 -10.57 8.73
N ASP A 33 -31.07 -11.08 9.65
CA ASP A 33 -32.29 -10.42 10.09
C ASP A 33 -32.07 -9.35 11.19
N ARG A 34 -30.84 -9.22 11.68
CA ARG A 34 -30.40 -8.17 12.60
C ARG A 34 -29.35 -7.29 11.93
N GLN A 35 -29.64 -5.99 11.89
CA GLN A 35 -28.73 -4.98 11.39
C GLN A 35 -28.39 -4.01 12.52
N VAL A 36 -27.10 -3.71 12.65
CA VAL A 36 -26.58 -2.72 13.58
C VAL A 36 -25.80 -1.71 12.75
N MET A 37 -26.30 -0.48 12.69
CA MET A 37 -25.59 0.62 12.03
C MET A 37 -24.52 1.16 12.97
N VAL A 38 -23.30 1.28 12.46
CA VAL A 38 -22.18 1.89 13.18
C VAL A 38 -21.85 3.20 12.50
N ASP A 39 -22.26 4.29 13.11
CA ASP A 39 -21.99 5.63 12.58
C ASP A 39 -20.55 6.09 12.86
N VAL A 40 -20.11 7.12 12.12
CA VAL A 40 -18.82 7.78 12.39
C VAL A 40 -18.82 8.35 13.81
N SER A 41 -17.71 8.14 14.52
CA SER A 41 -17.63 8.46 15.94
C SER A 41 -17.75 9.96 16.21
N ASP A 42 -18.51 10.31 17.24
CA ASP A 42 -18.61 11.66 17.80
C ASP A 42 -17.31 12.06 18.54
N ILE A 43 -17.21 13.30 19.01
CA ILE A 43 -15.98 13.78 19.70
C ILE A 43 -15.64 12.88 20.90
N ARG A 44 -16.64 12.42 21.65
CA ARG A 44 -16.46 11.53 22.81
C ARG A 44 -15.99 10.14 22.39
N GLY A 45 -16.59 9.57 21.36
CA GLY A 45 -16.20 8.29 20.76
C GLY A 45 -14.77 8.35 20.21
N ARG A 46 -14.42 9.41 19.47
CA ARG A 46 -13.04 9.62 18.98
C ARG A 46 -12.04 9.75 20.13
N THR A 47 -12.39 10.46 21.19
CA THR A 47 -11.55 10.55 22.40
C THR A 47 -11.37 9.17 23.05
N GLY A 48 -12.43 8.36 23.12
CA GLY A 48 -12.37 6.99 23.63
C GLY A 48 -11.48 6.08 22.79
N ILE A 49 -11.64 6.13 21.46
CA ILE A 49 -10.82 5.38 20.49
C ILE A 49 -9.35 5.79 20.63
N LEU A 50 -9.06 7.08 20.65
CA LEU A 50 -7.71 7.60 20.86
C LEU A 50 -7.12 7.12 22.19
N LYS A 51 -7.90 7.09 23.29
CA LYS A 51 -7.45 6.56 24.58
C LYS A 51 -7.08 5.08 24.51
N VAL A 52 -7.89 4.26 23.83
CA VAL A 52 -7.62 2.83 23.65
C VAL A 52 -6.33 2.62 22.86
N HIS A 53 -6.15 3.32 21.73
CA HIS A 53 -4.96 3.18 20.90
C HIS A 53 -3.71 3.85 21.48
N ALA A 54 -3.87 4.89 22.31
CA ALA A 54 -2.78 5.55 23.03
C ALA A 54 -2.30 4.72 24.23
N GLY A 55 -3.14 3.86 24.82
CA GLY A 55 -2.77 3.05 25.99
C GLY A 55 -1.55 2.14 25.77
N ASN A 56 -1.30 1.72 24.53
CA ASN A 56 -0.14 0.90 24.16
C ASN A 56 1.06 1.74 23.65
N LYS A 57 1.02 3.06 23.77
CA LYS A 57 2.02 3.98 23.20
C LYS A 57 2.56 4.92 24.28
N LYS A 58 3.81 5.34 24.09
CA LYS A 58 4.41 6.39 24.91
C LYS A 58 3.90 7.73 24.39
N CYS A 59 3.11 8.42 25.20
CA CYS A 59 2.66 9.78 24.93
C CYS A 59 3.26 10.70 26.00
N ASP A 60 3.76 11.86 25.57
CA ASP A 60 4.22 12.89 26.48
C ASP A 60 3.01 13.60 27.13
N ALA A 61 3.21 14.15 28.32
CA ALA A 61 2.16 14.72 29.17
C ALA A 61 1.53 15.99 28.59
N ASP A 62 2.17 16.60 27.60
CA ASP A 62 1.70 17.75 26.84
C ASP A 62 0.68 17.38 25.75
N VAL A 63 0.60 16.11 25.35
CA VAL A 63 -0.30 15.65 24.28
C VAL A 63 -1.74 15.47 24.81
N SER A 64 -2.62 16.42 24.45
CA SER A 64 -4.05 16.30 24.72
C SER A 64 -4.82 15.55 23.63
N LEU A 65 -5.29 14.34 23.95
CA LEU A 65 -6.12 13.53 23.04
C LEU A 65 -7.47 14.18 22.72
N GLU A 66 -7.99 15.02 23.62
CA GLU A 66 -9.25 15.75 23.41
C GLU A 66 -9.11 16.81 22.31
N VAL A 67 -7.97 17.50 22.28
CA VAL A 67 -7.65 18.46 21.23
C VAL A 67 -7.49 17.76 19.87
N ILE A 68 -6.88 16.57 19.85
CA ILE A 68 -6.76 15.76 18.63
C ILE A 68 -8.15 15.33 18.14
N ALA A 69 -9.00 14.79 19.02
CA ALA A 69 -10.37 14.39 18.68
C ALA A 69 -11.22 15.54 18.12
N MET A 70 -10.98 16.77 18.61
CA MET A 70 -11.60 17.99 18.11
C MET A 70 -11.05 18.44 16.75
N ARG A 71 -9.83 18.07 16.38
CA ARG A 71 -9.26 18.44 15.07
C ARG A 71 -9.53 17.41 13.98
N THR A 72 -9.85 16.17 14.35
CA THR A 72 -10.08 15.04 13.44
C THR A 72 -11.57 14.77 13.23
N HIS A 73 -12.35 15.78 12.83
CA HIS A 73 -13.76 15.61 12.50
C HIS A 73 -13.92 14.70 11.28
N GLY A 74 -14.88 13.76 11.32
CA GLY A 74 -15.14 12.84 10.21
C GLY A 74 -14.19 11.64 10.12
N PHE A 75 -13.19 11.55 11.00
CA PHE A 75 -12.24 10.43 10.98
C PHE A 75 -12.91 9.16 11.51
N SER A 76 -12.67 8.04 10.83
CA SER A 76 -13.07 6.73 11.32
C SER A 76 -12.15 6.27 12.46
N GLY A 77 -12.56 5.24 13.21
CA GLY A 77 -11.71 4.65 14.23
C GLY A 77 -10.38 4.11 13.67
N ALA A 78 -10.41 3.58 12.45
CA ALA A 78 -9.21 3.11 11.75
C ALA A 78 -8.27 4.28 11.40
N ASP A 79 -8.80 5.41 10.93
CA ASP A 79 -7.98 6.59 10.61
C ASP A 79 -7.31 7.16 11.87
N LEU A 80 -8.01 7.19 13.00
CA LEU A 80 -7.46 7.62 14.30
C LEU A 80 -6.36 6.67 14.82
N ALA A 81 -6.58 5.36 14.69
CA ALA A 81 -5.59 4.35 15.05
C ALA A 81 -4.31 4.51 14.21
N ASN A 82 -4.47 4.69 12.90
CA ASN A 82 -3.36 4.91 11.97
C ASN A 82 -2.62 6.21 12.28
N LEU A 83 -3.33 7.31 12.56
CA LEU A 83 -2.72 8.57 12.97
C LEU A 83 -1.80 8.40 14.19
N LEU A 84 -2.27 7.70 15.24
CA LEU A 84 -1.46 7.45 16.44
C LEU A 84 -0.30 6.49 16.20
N ASN A 85 -0.48 5.47 15.35
CA ASN A 85 0.59 4.56 14.98
C ASN A 85 1.73 5.30 14.29
N GLU A 86 1.41 6.14 13.33
CA GLU A 86 2.38 6.92 12.56
C GLU A 86 3.07 7.98 13.43
N ALA A 87 2.32 8.66 14.30
CA ALA A 87 2.92 9.58 15.28
C ALA A 87 3.95 8.87 16.18
N ALA A 88 3.67 7.63 16.61
CA ALA A 88 4.60 6.84 17.41
C ALA A 88 5.84 6.40 16.62
N ILE A 89 5.69 6.05 15.34
CA ILE A 89 6.82 5.71 14.46
C ILE A 89 7.74 6.92 14.27
N LEU A 90 7.16 8.11 14.07
CA LEU A 90 7.92 9.36 13.93
C LEU A 90 8.63 9.77 15.23
N ALA A 91 8.04 9.45 16.38
CA ALA A 91 8.63 9.73 17.69
C ALA A 91 9.76 8.76 18.07
N ASP A 92 9.74 7.52 17.57
CA ASP A 92 10.80 6.55 17.82
C ASP A 92 11.91 6.67 16.76
N GLY A 93 13.07 7.22 17.15
CA GLY A 93 14.20 7.42 16.23
C GLY A 93 14.63 6.15 15.50
N LYS A 94 14.55 4.97 16.12
CA LYS A 94 14.91 3.69 15.47
C LYS A 94 13.89 3.30 14.40
N SER A 95 12.60 3.39 14.71
CA SER A 95 11.52 3.15 13.76
C SER A 95 11.52 4.18 12.62
N LYS A 96 11.80 5.44 12.93
CA LYS A 96 11.98 6.52 11.94
C LYS A 96 13.11 6.15 10.97
N SER A 97 14.29 5.78 11.47
CA SER A 97 15.41 5.34 10.61
C SER A 97 15.03 4.17 9.71
N LEU A 98 14.34 3.14 10.22
CA LEU A 98 13.90 2.00 9.40
C LEU A 98 12.99 2.42 8.24
N VAL A 99 12.07 3.36 8.47
CA VAL A 99 11.20 3.89 7.41
C VAL A 99 12.00 4.69 6.39
N VAL A 100 12.97 5.50 6.81
CA VAL A 100 13.85 6.23 5.88
C VAL A 100 14.62 5.25 5.00
N TYR A 101 15.22 4.21 5.59
CA TYR A 101 15.96 3.19 4.84
C TYR A 101 15.07 2.50 3.80
N HIS A 102 13.81 2.22 4.12
CA HIS A 102 12.86 1.63 3.19
C HIS A 102 12.53 2.56 2.01
N GLU A 103 12.22 3.83 2.27
CA GLU A 103 11.91 4.81 1.21
C GLU A 103 13.13 5.13 0.33
N VAL A 104 14.32 5.21 0.93
CA VAL A 104 15.58 5.40 0.17
C VAL A 104 15.88 4.17 -0.66
N GLY A 105 15.63 2.96 -0.13
CA GLY A 105 15.74 1.71 -0.89
C GLY A 105 14.92 1.74 -2.17
N HIS A 106 13.64 2.15 -2.08
CA HIS A 106 12.78 2.33 -3.26
C HIS A 106 13.35 3.35 -4.24
N ALA A 107 13.76 4.52 -3.76
CA ALA A 107 14.31 5.56 -4.62
C ALA A 107 15.59 5.12 -5.35
N ILE A 108 16.50 4.43 -4.65
CA ILE A 108 17.75 3.90 -5.22
C ILE A 108 17.43 2.84 -6.28
N CYS A 109 16.61 1.84 -5.95
CA CYS A 109 16.21 0.81 -6.89
C CYS A 109 15.54 1.39 -8.13
N GLY A 110 14.67 2.38 -7.96
CA GLY A 110 14.09 3.09 -9.09
C GLY A 110 15.15 3.76 -9.97
N THR A 111 16.03 4.57 -9.38
CA THR A 111 17.05 5.31 -10.17
C THR A 111 18.11 4.44 -10.84
N LEU A 112 18.39 3.25 -10.32
CA LEU A 112 19.40 2.34 -10.88
C LEU A 112 18.83 1.35 -11.89
N THR A 113 17.51 1.14 -11.89
CA THR A 113 16.86 0.26 -12.85
C THR A 113 16.72 0.98 -14.20
N PRO A 114 17.30 0.45 -15.30
CA PRO A 114 17.15 1.06 -16.62
C PRO A 114 15.68 1.12 -17.06
N GLY A 115 15.27 2.24 -17.66
CA GLY A 115 13.90 2.44 -18.14
C GLY A 115 12.84 2.70 -17.07
N HIS A 116 13.24 2.92 -15.81
CA HIS A 116 12.33 3.37 -14.77
C HIS A 116 12.16 4.90 -14.78
N ASP A 117 10.96 5.37 -14.45
CA ASP A 117 10.68 6.80 -14.36
C ASP A 117 11.59 7.48 -13.33
N PRO A 118 12.09 8.70 -13.62
CA PRO A 118 12.99 9.38 -12.72
C PRO A 118 12.27 9.77 -11.43
N VAL A 119 12.89 9.44 -10.29
CA VAL A 119 12.38 9.79 -8.96
C VAL A 119 12.24 11.31 -8.84
N GLN A 120 11.02 11.79 -8.57
CA GLN A 120 10.74 13.23 -8.48
C GLN A 120 10.94 13.80 -7.08
N LYS A 121 10.66 13.01 -6.04
CA LYS A 121 10.68 13.46 -4.64
C LYS A 121 10.75 12.25 -3.70
N VAL A 122 11.53 12.37 -2.64
CA VAL A 122 11.61 11.39 -1.54
C VAL A 122 11.16 12.08 -0.25
N THR A 123 10.26 11.48 0.53
CA THR A 123 9.66 12.13 1.71
C THR A 123 9.47 11.14 2.84
N LEU A 124 9.85 11.54 4.05
CA LEU A 124 9.77 10.74 5.27
C LEU A 124 8.37 10.73 5.90
N CYS A 125 7.63 11.83 5.80
CA CYS A 125 6.30 11.95 6.41
C CYS A 125 5.17 11.88 5.37
N HIS A 126 4.45 10.77 5.36
CA HIS A 126 3.30 10.58 4.48
C HIS A 126 1.97 11.04 5.10
N VAL A 127 1.82 11.15 6.42
CA VAL A 127 0.49 11.36 7.06
C VAL A 127 -0.07 12.77 6.90
N PHE A 128 0.72 13.84 7.08
CA PHE A 128 0.19 15.21 6.87
C PHE A 128 -0.18 15.48 5.41
N ARG A 129 0.60 14.93 4.46
CA ARG A 129 0.24 14.95 3.03
C ARG A 129 -0.96 14.05 2.73
N ARG A 130 -1.08 12.89 3.38
CA ARG A 130 -2.23 11.98 3.20
C ARG A 130 -3.50 12.51 3.84
N MET A 131 -3.47 13.32 4.89
CA MET A 131 -4.70 13.91 5.43
C MET A 131 -5.21 15.07 4.57
N GLY A 132 -4.33 15.93 4.03
CA GLY A 132 -4.74 16.98 3.09
C GLY A 132 -4.95 16.47 1.65
N GLY A 133 -4.16 15.48 1.24
CA GLY A 133 -4.15 14.86 -0.07
C GLY A 133 -5.22 13.79 -0.24
N ARG A 134 -5.46 12.89 0.72
CA ARG A 134 -6.53 11.87 0.63
C ARG A 134 -7.93 12.50 0.58
N ALA A 135 -8.16 13.58 1.33
CA ALA A 135 -9.39 14.35 1.21
C ALA A 135 -9.57 15.00 -0.18
N ALA A 136 -8.48 15.33 -0.88
CA ALA A 136 -8.50 15.91 -2.23
C ALA A 136 -8.45 14.83 -3.35
N GLU A 137 -7.75 13.73 -3.14
CA GLU A 137 -7.55 12.60 -4.07
C GLU A 137 -8.75 11.65 -4.05
N GLU A 138 -9.44 11.46 -2.93
CA GLU A 138 -10.67 10.64 -2.87
C GLU A 138 -11.83 11.30 -3.62
N ILE A 139 -11.88 12.64 -3.64
CA ILE A 139 -12.85 13.41 -4.42
C ILE A 139 -12.53 13.39 -5.93
N ILE A 140 -11.26 13.30 -6.32
CA ILE A 140 -10.82 13.46 -7.73
C ILE A 140 -10.47 12.12 -8.41
N PHE A 141 -9.93 11.15 -7.69
CA PHE A 141 -9.22 9.99 -8.26
C PHE A 141 -9.63 8.59 -7.76
N GLY A 142 -10.51 8.46 -6.75
CA GLY A 142 -10.94 7.14 -6.27
C GLY A 142 -9.86 6.35 -5.51
N GLU A 143 -10.22 5.15 -5.04
CA GLU A 143 -9.78 4.48 -3.79
C GLU A 143 -8.28 4.51 -3.33
N PRO A 144 -8.04 4.44 -1.99
CA PRO A 144 -6.72 4.55 -1.38
C PRO A 144 -6.07 3.21 -1.00
N GLU A 145 -4.76 3.07 -1.21
CA GLU A 145 -3.94 2.03 -0.55
C GLU A 145 -3.13 2.63 0.62
N VAL A 146 -3.47 2.24 1.85
CA VAL A 146 -2.81 2.67 3.10
C VAL A 146 -2.09 1.49 3.76
N THR A 147 -0.77 1.61 3.84
CA THR A 147 0.19 1.00 4.78
C THR A 147 -0.05 -0.46 5.20
N THR A 148 0.34 -1.34 4.29
CA THR A 148 1.02 -2.60 4.57
C THR A 148 2.41 -2.61 3.93
N ARG A 149 3.07 -1.44 3.75
CA ARG A 149 4.31 -1.21 2.95
C ARG A 149 4.98 -2.47 2.38
N ALA A 150 5.73 -3.25 3.16
CA ALA A 150 6.37 -4.47 2.65
C ALA A 150 5.40 -5.59 2.21
N ALA A 151 4.33 -5.87 2.95
CA ALA A 151 3.34 -6.87 2.56
C ALA A 151 2.47 -6.41 1.37
N GLY A 152 2.22 -5.10 1.25
CA GLY A 152 1.58 -4.48 0.09
C GLY A 152 2.47 -4.58 -1.15
N ASP A 153 3.75 -4.22 -1.03
CA ASP A 153 4.74 -4.33 -2.11
C ASP A 153 4.86 -5.79 -2.57
N LEU A 154 4.95 -6.74 -1.64
CA LEU A 154 4.98 -8.17 -1.97
C LEU A 154 3.70 -8.65 -2.65
N GLN A 155 2.53 -8.16 -2.23
CA GLN A 155 1.26 -8.50 -2.85
C GLN A 155 1.14 -7.92 -4.26
N GLN A 156 1.58 -6.67 -4.46
CA GLN A 156 1.62 -6.02 -5.77
C GLN A 156 2.61 -6.71 -6.71
N ILE A 157 3.84 -7.02 -6.24
CA ILE A 157 4.87 -7.74 -7.01
C ILE A 157 4.34 -9.12 -7.41
N THR A 158 3.76 -9.85 -6.46
CA THR A 158 3.18 -11.18 -6.75
C THR A 158 2.04 -11.07 -7.76
N GLY A 159 1.19 -10.05 -7.64
CA GLY A 159 0.11 -9.78 -8.59
C GLY A 159 0.62 -9.46 -9.99
N LEU A 160 1.65 -8.60 -10.10
CA LEU A 160 2.26 -8.22 -11.36
C LEU A 160 3.00 -9.40 -12.00
N ALA A 161 3.80 -10.15 -11.23
CA ALA A 161 4.47 -11.34 -11.71
C ALA A 161 3.47 -12.38 -12.22
N LYS A 162 2.33 -12.53 -11.54
CA LYS A 162 1.24 -13.40 -12.00
C LYS A 162 0.64 -12.90 -13.32
N GLN A 163 0.44 -11.59 -13.51
CA GLN A 163 0.00 -11.02 -14.79
C GLN A 163 1.05 -11.22 -15.90
N MET A 164 2.34 -11.06 -15.60
CA MET A 164 3.42 -11.34 -16.55
C MET A 164 3.36 -12.76 -17.08
N VAL A 165 3.16 -13.75 -16.19
CA VAL A 165 3.09 -15.16 -16.56
C VAL A 165 1.78 -15.50 -17.27
N VAL A 166 0.63 -15.09 -16.69
CA VAL A 166 -0.70 -15.56 -17.10
C VAL A 166 -1.29 -14.73 -18.25
N THR A 167 -1.14 -13.41 -18.19
CA THR A 167 -1.78 -12.47 -19.11
C THR A 167 -0.87 -12.16 -20.29
N PHE A 168 0.40 -11.85 -20.02
CA PHE A 168 1.36 -11.40 -21.03
C PHE A 168 2.22 -12.52 -21.63
N GLY A 169 2.20 -13.74 -21.05
CA GLY A 169 2.98 -14.88 -21.56
C GLY A 169 4.50 -14.66 -21.48
N LEU A 170 4.94 -13.79 -20.56
CA LEU A 170 6.35 -13.40 -20.36
C LEU A 170 7.06 -14.39 -19.43
N SER A 171 7.00 -15.69 -19.76
CA SER A 171 7.65 -16.73 -18.97
C SER A 171 8.04 -17.94 -19.83
N GLU A 172 8.75 -18.88 -19.22
CA GLU A 172 9.14 -20.16 -19.84
C GLU A 172 7.94 -21.03 -20.24
N LEU A 173 6.72 -20.71 -19.79
CA LEU A 173 5.48 -21.37 -20.21
C LEU A 173 5.09 -21.00 -21.66
N GLY A 174 5.76 -20.02 -22.25
CA GLY A 174 5.55 -19.56 -23.62
C GLY A 174 4.53 -18.42 -23.74
N PRO A 175 4.35 -17.89 -24.97
CA PRO A 175 3.61 -16.65 -25.23
C PRO A 175 2.08 -16.88 -25.30
N TRP A 176 1.53 -17.64 -24.36
CA TRP A 176 0.10 -17.96 -24.32
C TRP A 176 -0.59 -17.12 -23.24
N SER A 177 -1.68 -16.43 -23.63
CA SER A 177 -2.57 -15.83 -22.63
C SER A 177 -3.49 -16.92 -22.10
N LEU A 178 -3.34 -17.25 -20.82
CA LEU A 178 -4.16 -18.26 -20.14
C LEU A 178 -5.50 -17.70 -19.64
N MET A 179 -5.78 -16.43 -19.96
CA MET A 179 -7.04 -15.75 -19.67
C MET A 179 -7.74 -15.33 -20.96
N ASP A 180 -9.01 -15.68 -21.06
CA ASP A 180 -9.88 -15.16 -22.10
C ASP A 180 -10.28 -13.71 -21.74
N SER A 181 -9.77 -12.74 -22.49
CA SER A 181 -10.04 -11.31 -22.24
C SER A 181 -11.52 -10.93 -22.41
N SER A 182 -12.32 -11.83 -22.99
CA SER A 182 -13.75 -11.64 -23.23
C SER A 182 -14.65 -11.86 -22.00
N ALA A 183 -14.14 -12.42 -20.91
CA ALA A 183 -14.92 -12.81 -19.73
C ALA A 183 -15.00 -11.73 -18.62
N GLN A 184 -14.83 -10.44 -18.96
CA GLN A 184 -14.71 -9.38 -17.96
C GLN A 184 -16.02 -8.97 -17.28
N THR A 185 -17.18 -9.17 -17.92
CA THR A 185 -18.44 -8.54 -17.49
C THR A 185 -19.27 -9.34 -16.49
N ASP A 186 -19.10 -10.67 -16.38
CA ASP A 186 -20.01 -11.51 -15.60
C ASP A 186 -19.30 -12.33 -14.52
N VAL A 187 -19.66 -12.07 -13.26
CA VAL A 187 -19.02 -12.67 -12.06
C VAL A 187 -19.14 -14.20 -12.07
N ILE A 188 -20.25 -14.72 -12.60
CA ILE A 188 -20.52 -16.14 -12.73
C ILE A 188 -19.56 -16.78 -13.76
N MET A 189 -19.26 -16.08 -14.85
CA MET A 189 -18.38 -16.60 -15.90
C MET A 189 -16.90 -16.55 -15.48
N ARG A 190 -16.52 -15.53 -14.71
CA ARG A 190 -15.19 -15.43 -14.07
C ARG A 190 -14.93 -16.58 -13.09
N MET A 191 -15.98 -17.12 -12.46
CA MET A 191 -15.89 -18.30 -11.58
C MET A 191 -15.73 -19.61 -12.38
N MET A 192 -16.41 -19.74 -13.53
CA MET A 192 -16.31 -20.95 -14.37
C MET A 192 -14.96 -21.10 -15.08
N ALA A 193 -14.33 -20.00 -15.50
CA ALA A 193 -13.01 -20.01 -16.13
C ALA A 193 -11.87 -20.43 -15.17
N ARG A 194 -12.06 -20.28 -13.85
CA ARG A 194 -11.09 -20.74 -12.85
C ARG A 194 -11.03 -22.27 -12.76
N ASN A 195 -12.10 -22.96 -13.15
CA ASN A 195 -12.18 -24.43 -13.13
C ASN A 195 -11.64 -25.10 -14.40
N SER A 196 -11.15 -24.34 -15.38
CA SER A 196 -10.55 -24.86 -16.63
C SER A 196 -9.02 -24.83 -16.64
N MET A 197 -8.37 -24.74 -15.47
CA MET A 197 -6.91 -24.81 -15.34
C MET A 197 -6.51 -26.20 -14.80
N SER A 198 -5.53 -26.83 -15.44
CA SER A 198 -4.92 -28.06 -14.93
C SER A 198 -4.13 -27.76 -13.65
N GLU A 199 -4.20 -28.63 -12.63
CA GLU A 199 -3.38 -28.49 -11.41
C GLU A 199 -1.89 -28.38 -11.72
N LYS A 200 -1.40 -29.15 -12.70
CA LYS A 200 -0.01 -29.09 -13.16
C LYS A 200 0.36 -27.71 -13.70
N LEU A 201 -0.54 -27.10 -14.47
CA LEU A 201 -0.32 -25.76 -15.02
C LEU A 201 -0.37 -24.69 -13.93
N ALA A 202 -1.20 -24.85 -12.91
CA ALA A 202 -1.20 -23.95 -11.76
C ALA A 202 0.11 -24.02 -10.97
N GLU A 203 0.65 -25.22 -10.76
CA GLU A 203 1.97 -25.44 -10.15
C GLU A 203 3.09 -24.81 -10.98
N ASP A 204 3.06 -25.00 -12.30
CA ASP A 204 4.01 -24.41 -13.24
C ASP A 204 3.95 -22.86 -13.23
N ILE A 205 2.75 -22.27 -13.13
CA ILE A 205 2.57 -20.81 -12.98
C ILE A 205 3.17 -20.33 -11.66
N ASP A 206 2.86 -20.97 -10.55
CA ASP A 206 3.35 -20.56 -9.24
C ASP A 206 4.87 -20.67 -9.16
N ALA A 207 5.47 -21.70 -9.78
CA ALA A 207 6.92 -21.85 -9.91
C ALA A 207 7.55 -20.72 -10.74
N ALA A 208 6.91 -20.33 -11.85
CA ALA A 208 7.38 -19.23 -12.69
C ALA A 208 7.28 -17.87 -11.96
N VAL A 209 6.16 -17.60 -11.28
CA VAL A 209 5.97 -16.40 -10.45
C VAL A 209 7.02 -16.30 -9.36
N LYS A 210 7.30 -17.41 -8.67
CA LYS A 210 8.34 -17.47 -7.66
C LYS A 210 9.72 -17.15 -8.25
N ARG A 211 10.07 -17.73 -9.39
CA ARG A 211 11.37 -17.49 -10.04
C ARG A 211 11.57 -16.03 -10.46
N ILE A 212 10.53 -15.38 -10.98
CA ILE A 212 10.55 -13.94 -11.32
C ILE A 212 10.75 -13.11 -10.06
N SER A 213 10.04 -13.45 -8.98
CA SER A 213 10.13 -12.73 -7.71
C SER A 213 11.51 -12.88 -7.07
N ASP A 214 12.06 -14.10 -7.07
CA ASP A 214 13.37 -14.41 -6.50
C ASP A 214 14.49 -13.69 -7.29
N SER A 215 14.45 -13.69 -8.62
CA SER A 215 15.47 -13.02 -9.45
C SER A 215 15.43 -11.50 -9.30
N ALA A 216 14.23 -10.90 -9.25
CA ALA A 216 14.07 -9.49 -8.98
C ALA A 216 14.62 -9.11 -7.59
N TYR A 217 14.36 -9.96 -6.59
CA TYR A 217 14.86 -9.75 -5.24
C TYR A 217 16.40 -9.82 -5.15
N GLU A 218 17.03 -10.74 -5.87
CA GLU A 218 18.50 -10.83 -5.94
C GLU A 218 19.12 -9.57 -6.56
N ILE A 219 18.52 -9.04 -7.64
CA ILE A 219 18.96 -7.79 -8.28
C ILE A 219 18.86 -6.62 -7.29
N VAL A 220 17.71 -6.48 -6.61
CA VAL A 220 17.50 -5.44 -5.58
C VAL A 220 18.53 -5.56 -4.46
N LEU A 221 18.79 -6.77 -3.96
CA LEU A 221 19.81 -6.99 -2.94
C LEU A 221 21.20 -6.58 -3.41
N SER A 222 21.54 -6.82 -4.67
CA SER A 222 22.82 -6.38 -5.24
C SER A 222 22.94 -4.85 -5.27
N HIS A 223 21.87 -4.15 -5.67
CA HIS A 223 21.83 -2.69 -5.70
C HIS A 223 21.96 -2.08 -4.29
N ILE A 224 21.28 -2.65 -3.30
CA ILE A 224 21.34 -2.15 -1.92
C ILE A 224 22.72 -2.42 -1.31
N ARG A 225 23.30 -3.61 -1.52
CA ARG A 225 24.61 -3.97 -0.97
C ARG A 225 25.73 -3.12 -1.53
N ASN A 226 25.73 -2.87 -2.84
CA ASN A 226 26.79 -2.12 -3.51
C ASN A 226 26.76 -0.62 -3.16
N ASN A 227 25.59 -0.10 -2.77
CA ASN A 227 25.38 1.34 -2.58
C ASN A 227 25.06 1.71 -1.12
N ARG A 228 25.54 0.90 -0.17
CA ARG A 228 25.27 1.11 1.26
C ARG A 228 25.75 2.46 1.77
N GLU A 229 26.92 2.92 1.34
CA GLU A 229 27.47 4.23 1.72
C GLU A 229 26.62 5.40 1.22
N ALA A 230 26.15 5.32 -0.04
CA ALA A 230 25.25 6.32 -0.60
C ALA A 230 23.91 6.36 0.15
N MET A 231 23.37 5.17 0.47
CA MET A 231 22.14 5.04 1.23
C MET A 231 22.26 5.65 2.62
N ASP A 232 23.35 5.39 3.35
CA ASP A 232 23.57 5.95 4.70
C ASP A 232 23.62 7.49 4.67
N LYS A 233 24.30 8.08 3.68
CA LYS A 233 24.36 9.55 3.52
C LYS A 233 23.00 10.16 3.18
N ILE A 234 22.23 9.52 2.28
CA ILE A 234 20.90 10.01 1.90
C ILE A 234 19.92 9.90 3.09
N VAL A 235 20.03 8.83 3.88
CA VAL A 235 19.23 8.62 5.09
C VAL A 235 19.52 9.69 6.13
N GLU A 236 20.79 10.05 6.35
CA GLU A 236 21.18 11.12 7.26
C GLU A 236 20.52 12.46 6.87
N VAL A 237 20.60 12.83 5.60
CA VAL A 237 19.97 14.06 5.08
C VAL A 237 18.44 14.02 5.19
N LEU A 238 17.81 12.87 4.92
CA LEU A 238 16.36 12.72 5.04
C LEU A 238 15.87 12.71 6.50
N LEU A 239 16.68 12.24 7.44
CA LEU A 239 16.36 12.32 8.87
C LEU A 239 16.34 13.78 9.36
N GLU A 240 17.19 14.63 8.79
CA GLU A 240 17.24 16.06 9.11
C GLU A 240 16.17 16.89 8.38
N LYS A 241 16.03 16.72 7.07
CA LYS A 241 15.17 17.57 6.23
C LYS A 241 13.74 17.05 6.09
N GLU A 242 13.49 15.78 6.42
CA GLU A 242 12.23 15.03 6.25
C GLU A 242 11.71 14.93 4.80
N THR A 243 12.20 15.74 3.88
CA THR A 243 11.84 15.79 2.47
C THR A 243 13.06 16.15 1.64
N MET A 244 13.22 15.49 0.50
CA MET A 244 14.29 15.71 -0.47
C MET A 244 13.70 15.75 -1.88
N SER A 245 14.17 16.66 -2.73
CA SER A 245 13.79 16.68 -4.15
C SER A 245 14.51 15.58 -4.93
N GLY A 246 13.94 15.18 -6.07
CA GLY A 246 14.56 14.18 -6.95
C GLY A 246 15.92 14.61 -7.49
N ASP A 247 16.12 15.91 -7.73
CA ASP A 247 17.39 16.46 -8.20
C ASP A 247 18.45 16.43 -7.11
N GLU A 248 18.09 16.79 -5.87
CA GLU A 248 18.97 16.70 -4.70
C GLU A 248 19.37 15.25 -4.42
N PHE A 249 18.41 14.32 -4.53
CA PHE A 249 18.65 12.88 -4.40
C PHE A 249 19.64 12.36 -5.45
N ARG A 250 19.42 12.70 -6.73
CA ARG A 250 20.32 12.29 -7.82
C ARG A 250 21.71 12.90 -7.69
N ALA A 251 21.80 14.15 -7.22
CA ALA A 251 23.09 14.80 -6.98
C ALA A 251 23.91 14.01 -5.95
N ILE A 252 23.31 13.66 -4.81
CA ILE A 252 23.98 12.87 -3.77
C ILE A 252 24.33 11.47 -4.29
N LEU A 253 23.42 10.81 -5.01
CA LEU A 253 23.65 9.47 -5.56
C LEU A 253 24.80 9.44 -6.59
N SER A 254 24.91 10.49 -7.41
CA SER A 254 25.93 10.61 -8.47
C SER A 254 27.36 10.71 -7.94
N GLU A 255 27.54 11.05 -6.66
CA GLU A 255 28.85 11.07 -6.01
C GLU A 255 29.41 9.65 -5.78
N PHE A 256 28.54 8.64 -5.74
CA PHE A 256 28.90 7.25 -5.41
C PHE A 256 28.71 6.30 -6.60
N VAL A 257 27.76 6.58 -7.49
CA VAL A 257 27.38 5.67 -8.59
C VAL A 257 27.13 6.43 -9.89
N GLY A 258 27.61 5.88 -11.00
CA GLY A 258 27.20 6.32 -12.33
C GLY A 258 25.73 5.97 -12.59
N ILE A 259 24.87 6.98 -12.63
CA ILE A 259 23.45 6.81 -12.94
C ILE A 259 23.30 6.43 -14.42
N PRO A 260 22.47 5.43 -14.80
CA PRO A 260 22.19 5.13 -16.19
C PRO A 260 21.71 6.37 -16.94
N THR A 261 22.20 6.57 -18.16
CA THR A 261 21.94 7.80 -18.93
C THR A 261 20.46 8.04 -19.22
N GLU A 262 19.68 6.96 -19.28
CA GLU A 262 18.23 6.94 -19.50
C GLU A 262 17.44 7.50 -18.31
N ASN A 263 18.02 7.48 -17.11
CA ASN A 263 17.38 7.93 -15.88
C ASN A 263 17.81 9.37 -15.49
N HIS A 264 18.57 10.04 -16.36
CA HIS A 264 18.85 11.47 -16.20
C HIS A 264 17.61 12.28 -16.59
N VAL A 265 17.15 13.14 -15.68
CA VAL A 265 16.15 14.14 -16.00
C VAL A 265 16.80 15.17 -16.94
N SER A 266 16.24 15.31 -18.14
CA SER A 266 16.55 16.47 -18.98
C SER A 266 16.04 17.72 -18.27
N PRO A 267 16.84 18.80 -18.16
CA PRO A 267 16.43 20.00 -17.46
C PRO A 267 15.13 20.51 -18.07
N THR A 268 14.08 20.62 -17.26
CA THR A 268 12.79 21.15 -17.71
C THR A 268 13.02 22.57 -18.24
N PRO A 269 12.58 22.92 -19.46
CA PRO A 269 12.65 24.30 -19.92
C PRO A 269 11.78 25.15 -19.00
N SER A 270 12.36 26.27 -18.55
CA SER A 270 11.70 27.26 -17.69
C SER A 270 10.31 27.61 -18.23
N PRO A 271 9.29 27.83 -17.38
CA PRO A 271 7.96 28.19 -17.85
C PRO A 271 8.07 29.48 -18.67
N VAL A 272 7.73 29.38 -19.96
CA VAL A 272 7.64 30.52 -20.86
C VAL A 272 6.62 31.48 -20.27
N THR A 273 7.10 32.63 -19.82
CA THR A 273 6.25 33.73 -19.37
C THR A 273 5.48 34.23 -20.59
N VAL A 274 4.15 34.08 -20.59
CA VAL A 274 3.25 34.73 -21.54
C VAL A 274 2.60 35.91 -20.84
#